data_AF-A0A3P8TEI5-F1
#
_entry.id   AF-A0A3P8TEI5-F1
#
_cell.length_a   1.000
_cell.length_b   1.000
_cell.length_c   1.000
_cell.angle_alpha   90.00
_cell.angle_beta   90.00
_cell.angle_gamma   90.00
#
_symmetry.space_group_name_H-M   'P 1'
#
loop_
_entity.id
_entity.type
_entity.pdbx_description
1 polymer ?
#
loop_
_entity_poly.entity_id
_entity_poly.type
_entity_poly.pdbx_seq_one_letter_code
_entity_poly.pdbx_strand_id
1 'polypeptide(L)'
;MTYIRETCGCCDCEKHCGALDIIFVIDSSESIGESNFTLEKHFVVNTVNRLGSMASDPASPTGTRVGVVQFSHLGTFEAIHLNDSTINSLSAFKTAVKNLKWIAGGTYTPSAIKFTYDTFIKASRRAGASANVVVVTDGRYDPNDDDSKLRYLCDPNVVVSAIGVGDMFHQIHDNENLLSIACHNKNRTTTMRRYTDLVADDFMEKMETVLCPNPEIKCPELPCKNGPDVAPCVGRPVDLVFLLDGSERLGTENFRYVGEFVQKVADRLELARSRSDRMRARLALTEFGKENENQVAFTLTHDPVIIANGIRALPYLDSSSSVGPAIFHTIDNILGRGNTRQTRRHAELSFVFITDGITDSNNLDEAVSAMRGQQVVSTVIATGSDVDQDVLMKLAMEDQDAIFKIQKLTDLLDSRFFDRFIRWVC
;
A
#
# COMPACT_ATOMS: atom_id res chain seq x y z
N MET A 1 -19.43 20.94 -1.11
CA MET A 1 -18.50 20.83 0.04
C MET A 1 -18.55 19.40 0.51
N THR A 2 -17.72 18.59 -0.13
CA THR A 2 -17.49 17.17 0.16
C THR A 2 -16.65 17.14 1.43
N TYR A 3 -17.13 16.47 2.47
CA TYR A 3 -16.37 16.30 3.71
C TYR A 3 -15.34 15.21 3.41
N ILE A 4 -14.12 15.65 3.13
CA ILE A 4 -12.94 14.80 3.09
C ILE A 4 -12.66 14.41 4.53
N ARG A 5 -12.34 13.13 4.78
CA ARG A 5 -11.74 12.67 6.03
C ARG A 5 -10.66 13.67 6.47
N GLU A 6 -10.92 14.47 7.51
CA GLU A 6 -9.84 14.98 8.33
C GLU A 6 -9.43 13.84 9.23
N THR A 7 -8.71 12.85 8.72
CA THR A 7 -7.88 11.99 9.55
C THR A 7 -6.92 12.89 10.33
N CYS A 8 -7.20 13.17 11.61
CA CYS A 8 -6.13 13.53 12.55
C CYS A 8 -5.48 12.24 13.08
N GLY A 9 -5.30 11.27 12.19
CA GLY A 9 -4.52 10.05 12.36
C GLY A 9 -3.76 9.85 11.07
N CYS A 10 -2.46 10.15 11.08
CA CYS A 10 -1.54 10.11 9.95
C CYS A 10 -2.07 10.77 8.66
N CYS A 11 -1.70 12.03 8.43
CA CYS A 11 -1.59 12.46 7.03
C CYS A 11 -0.65 11.46 6.34
N ASP A 12 -0.95 11.05 5.09
CA ASP A 12 0.05 10.47 4.19
C ASP A 12 1.11 11.54 3.95
N CYS A 13 1.99 11.72 4.93
CA CYS A 13 3.10 12.61 4.83
C CYS A 13 4.05 11.99 3.83
N GLU A 14 4.17 12.64 2.68
CA GLU A 14 5.08 12.19 1.66
C GLU A 14 6.50 12.54 2.11
N LYS A 15 7.40 11.55 2.00
CA LYS A 15 8.83 11.81 2.13
C LYS A 15 9.28 12.52 0.86
N HIS A 16 9.76 13.74 1.01
CA HIS A 16 10.41 14.47 -0.06
C HIS A 16 11.90 14.49 0.20
N CYS A 17 12.63 13.81 -0.67
CA CYS A 17 14.07 13.99 -0.76
C CYS A 17 14.34 15.33 -1.44
N GLY A 18 15.51 15.91 -1.17
CA GLY A 18 16.01 17.07 -1.90
C GLY A 18 16.16 16.79 -3.41
N ALA A 19 16.91 17.63 -4.11
CA ALA A 19 17.26 17.33 -5.49
C ALA A 19 18.09 16.02 -5.55
N LEU A 20 17.45 14.91 -5.91
CA LEU A 20 18.01 13.57 -5.89
C LEU A 20 17.79 12.87 -7.23
N ASP A 21 18.85 12.35 -7.82
CA ASP A 21 18.79 11.50 -9.01
C ASP A 21 19.22 10.09 -8.60
N ILE A 22 18.34 9.10 -8.75
CA ILE A 22 18.61 7.70 -8.40
C ILE A 22 18.67 6.89 -9.69
N ILE A 23 19.74 6.13 -9.88
CA ILE A 23 19.89 5.25 -11.04
C ILE A 23 20.09 3.82 -10.55
N PHE A 24 19.19 2.92 -10.95
CA PHE A 24 19.34 1.49 -10.73
C PHE A 24 20.01 0.87 -11.95
N VAL A 25 21.15 0.21 -11.75
CA VAL A 25 21.83 -0.59 -12.77
C VAL A 25 21.58 -2.05 -12.41
N ILE A 26 20.73 -2.72 -13.18
CA ILE A 26 20.21 -4.06 -12.88
C ILE A 26 20.70 -5.07 -13.91
N ASP A 27 21.01 -6.27 -13.43
CA ASP A 27 21.65 -7.33 -14.21
C ASP A 27 20.56 -8.20 -14.85
N SER A 28 20.55 -8.25 -16.18
CA SER A 28 19.64 -9.05 -16.97
C SER A 28 20.37 -10.18 -17.72
N SER A 29 21.54 -10.58 -17.24
CA SER A 29 22.32 -11.69 -17.80
C SER A 29 21.58 -13.03 -17.71
N GLU A 30 22.12 -14.03 -18.42
CA GLU A 30 21.55 -15.38 -18.45
C GLU A 30 21.62 -16.07 -17.08
N SER A 31 22.66 -15.81 -16.29
CA SER A 31 22.85 -16.44 -14.97
C SER A 31 21.83 -16.01 -13.93
N ILE A 32 21.22 -14.83 -14.10
CA ILE A 32 20.14 -14.35 -13.23
C ILE A 32 18.87 -15.18 -13.46
N GLY A 33 18.45 -15.32 -14.72
CA GLY A 33 17.18 -15.93 -15.10
C GLY A 33 15.96 -15.02 -14.89
N GLU A 34 14.88 -15.29 -15.63
CA GLU A 34 13.67 -14.44 -15.67
C GLU A 34 13.00 -14.23 -14.30
N SER A 35 12.94 -15.27 -13.46
CA SER A 35 12.33 -15.19 -12.13
C SER A 35 13.09 -14.25 -11.19
N ASN A 36 14.42 -14.32 -11.18
CA ASN A 36 15.24 -13.45 -10.34
C ASN A 36 15.27 -12.02 -10.90
N PHE A 37 15.29 -11.87 -12.23
CA PHE A 37 15.15 -10.55 -12.86
C PHE A 37 13.83 -9.88 -12.49
N THR A 38 12.75 -10.66 -12.34
CA THR A 38 11.47 -10.14 -11.83
C THR A 38 11.58 -9.64 -10.39
N LEU A 39 12.36 -10.31 -9.54
CA LEU A 39 12.64 -9.85 -8.17
C LEU A 39 13.48 -8.57 -8.17
N GLU A 40 14.45 -8.41 -9.07
CA GLU A 40 15.18 -7.15 -9.24
C GLU A 40 14.25 -6.00 -9.65
N LYS A 41 13.32 -6.23 -10.59
CA LYS A 41 12.29 -5.24 -10.96
C LYS A 41 11.42 -4.86 -9.77
N HIS A 42 11.01 -5.83 -8.95
CA HIS A 42 10.25 -5.58 -7.73
C HIS A 42 11.06 -4.77 -6.71
N PHE A 43 12.34 -5.07 -6.56
CA PHE A 43 13.24 -4.30 -5.70
C PHE A 43 13.30 -2.82 -6.12
N VAL A 44 13.48 -2.54 -7.42
CA VAL A 44 13.47 -1.17 -7.95
C VAL A 44 12.15 -0.48 -7.65
N VAL A 45 11.02 -1.10 -7.99
CA VAL A 45 9.68 -0.51 -7.79
C VAL A 45 9.41 -0.24 -6.31
N ASN A 46 9.70 -1.20 -5.43
CA ASN A 46 9.39 -1.09 -4.01
C ASN A 46 10.29 -0.07 -3.30
N THR A 47 11.56 0.03 -3.70
CA THR A 47 12.46 1.07 -3.18
C THR A 47 11.92 2.46 -3.51
N VAL A 48 11.51 2.68 -4.76
CA VAL A 48 10.97 3.99 -5.19
C VAL A 48 9.63 4.29 -4.52
N ASN A 49 8.77 3.29 -4.30
CA ASN A 49 7.53 3.46 -3.53
C ASN A 49 7.80 3.96 -2.10
N ARG A 50 8.79 3.39 -1.44
CA ARG A 50 9.14 3.75 -0.05
C ARG A 50 9.71 5.16 0.07
N LEU A 51 10.36 5.65 -0.99
CA LEU A 51 10.83 7.03 -1.07
C LEU A 51 9.70 8.06 -1.22
N GLY A 52 8.46 7.62 -1.43
CA GLY A 52 7.25 8.45 -1.33
C GLY A 52 6.97 9.33 -2.55
N SER A 53 7.90 10.22 -2.91
CA SER A 53 7.67 11.23 -3.96
C SER A 53 8.67 11.16 -5.12
N MET A 54 8.15 11.29 -6.35
CA MET A 54 8.93 11.47 -7.58
C MET A 54 8.65 12.85 -8.17
N ALA A 55 9.65 13.45 -8.82
CA ALA A 55 9.48 14.71 -9.52
C ALA A 55 8.58 14.51 -10.75
N SER A 56 7.42 15.19 -10.78
CA SER A 56 6.51 15.12 -11.93
C SER A 56 7.02 15.86 -13.15
N ASP A 57 7.85 16.88 -12.96
CA ASP A 57 8.57 17.57 -14.02
C ASP A 57 10.07 17.21 -13.94
N PRO A 58 10.65 16.57 -14.97
CA PRO A 58 12.07 16.25 -15.00
C PRO A 58 13.02 17.46 -14.95
N ALA A 59 12.53 18.67 -15.26
CA ALA A 59 13.27 19.92 -15.15
C ALA A 59 13.13 20.62 -13.78
N SER A 60 12.29 20.08 -12.89
CA SER A 60 12.08 20.65 -11.55
C SER A 60 13.40 20.73 -10.77
N PRO A 61 13.69 21.83 -10.05
CA PRO A 61 14.89 21.95 -9.23
C PRO A 61 14.85 21.08 -7.96
N THR A 62 13.69 20.50 -7.63
CA THR A 62 13.47 19.70 -6.41
C THR A 62 12.77 18.36 -6.73
N GLY A 63 12.87 17.38 -5.82
CA GLY A 63 12.21 16.08 -5.93
C GLY A 63 13.07 15.01 -6.63
N THR A 64 12.69 13.75 -6.44
CA THR A 64 13.48 12.58 -6.87
C THR A 64 13.23 12.24 -8.34
N ARG A 65 14.29 12.09 -9.13
CA ARG A 65 14.22 11.50 -10.49
C ARG A 65 14.80 10.10 -10.43
N VAL A 66 14.17 9.16 -11.12
CA VAL A 66 14.60 7.76 -11.11
C VAL A 66 14.86 7.28 -12.52
N GLY A 67 16.03 6.67 -12.71
CA GLY A 67 16.40 5.98 -13.93
C GLY A 67 16.70 4.51 -13.67
N VAL A 68 16.57 3.71 -14.71
CA VAL A 68 16.94 2.28 -14.68
C VAL A 68 17.77 1.98 -15.90
N VAL A 69 18.87 1.25 -15.72
CA VAL A 69 19.69 0.69 -16.78
C VAL A 69 19.69 -0.80 -16.59
N GLN A 70 19.05 -1.54 -17.49
CA GLN A 70 19.26 -2.98 -17.57
C GLN A 70 20.39 -3.29 -18.55
N PHE A 71 21.22 -4.28 -18.21
CA PHE A 71 22.31 -4.71 -19.07
C PHE A 71 22.38 -6.23 -19.14
N SER A 72 22.95 -6.75 -20.22
CA SER A 72 23.44 -8.13 -20.27
C SER A 72 24.78 -8.17 -21.00
N HIS A 73 24.77 -8.42 -22.31
CA HIS A 73 25.94 -8.51 -23.16
C HIS A 73 26.27 -7.18 -23.88
N LEU A 74 27.41 -7.16 -24.57
CA LEU A 74 27.96 -5.98 -25.22
C LEU A 74 26.93 -5.22 -26.08
N GLY A 75 26.66 -3.96 -25.69
CA GLY A 75 25.81 -3.05 -26.45
C GLY A 75 24.31 -3.17 -26.18
N THR A 76 23.89 -4.12 -25.35
CA THR A 76 22.46 -4.32 -25.04
C THR A 76 22.12 -3.67 -23.71
N PHE A 77 21.83 -2.37 -23.80
CA PHE A 77 21.37 -1.55 -22.69
C PHE A 77 19.97 -1.05 -23.00
N GLU A 78 18.98 -1.41 -22.17
CA GLU A 78 17.71 -0.68 -22.16
C GLU A 78 17.68 0.25 -20.95
N ALA A 79 17.24 1.48 -21.19
CA ALA A 79 17.34 2.55 -20.22
C ALA A 79 16.01 3.28 -20.07
N ILE A 80 15.54 3.39 -18.84
CA ILE A 80 14.53 4.37 -18.44
C ILE A 80 15.30 5.61 -18.02
N HIS A 81 15.20 6.68 -18.80
CA HIS A 81 16.00 7.89 -18.60
C HIS A 81 15.44 8.80 -17.51
N LEU A 82 16.32 9.51 -16.78
CA LEU A 82 15.93 10.48 -15.72
C LEU A 82 15.09 11.65 -16.24
N ASN A 83 15.25 11.99 -17.53
CA ASN A 83 14.59 13.11 -18.19
C ASN A 83 13.47 12.68 -19.15
N ASP A 84 12.99 11.44 -19.02
CA ASP A 84 11.87 10.96 -19.82
C ASP A 84 10.56 11.64 -19.38
N SER A 85 10.02 12.50 -20.24
CA SER A 85 8.78 13.23 -19.99
C SER A 85 7.54 12.33 -19.79
N THR A 86 7.60 11.07 -20.20
CA THR A 86 6.52 10.09 -19.99
C THR A 86 6.53 9.50 -18.57
N ILE A 87 7.66 9.60 -17.86
CA ILE A 87 7.85 9.07 -16.50
C ILE A 87 7.64 10.21 -15.48
N ASN A 88 6.43 10.76 -15.48
CA ASN A 88 6.04 11.90 -14.65
C ASN A 88 5.32 11.51 -13.34
N SER A 89 5.21 10.21 -13.06
CA SER A 89 4.52 9.69 -11.89
C SER A 89 5.06 8.32 -11.49
N LEU A 90 4.85 7.96 -10.23
CA LEU A 90 5.22 6.65 -9.69
C LEU A 90 4.53 5.50 -10.44
N SER A 91 3.28 5.69 -10.86
CA SER A 91 2.53 4.70 -11.65
C SER A 91 3.08 4.53 -13.07
N ALA A 92 3.49 5.62 -13.73
CA ALA A 92 4.17 5.56 -15.02
C ALA A 92 5.51 4.83 -14.91
N PHE A 93 6.32 5.18 -13.90
CA PHE A 93 7.59 4.50 -13.62
C PHE A 93 7.40 3.01 -13.36
N LYS A 94 6.44 2.63 -12.50
CA LYS A 94 6.08 1.22 -12.24
C LYS A 94 5.79 0.46 -13.54
N THR A 95 4.98 1.07 -14.41
CA THR A 95 4.60 0.46 -15.68
C THR A 95 5.80 0.28 -16.58
N ALA A 96 6.65 1.31 -16.70
CA ALA A 96 7.87 1.25 -17.50
C ALA A 96 8.83 0.16 -17.01
N VAL A 97 9.09 0.07 -15.70
CA VAL A 97 9.94 -0.97 -15.12
C VAL A 97 9.33 -2.36 -15.34
N LYS A 98 8.03 -2.53 -15.12
CA LYS A 98 7.36 -3.83 -15.35
C LYS A 98 7.51 -4.33 -16.80
N ASN A 99 7.48 -3.41 -17.76
CA ASN A 99 7.59 -3.69 -19.18
C ASN A 99 9.02 -4.05 -19.64
N LEU A 100 10.05 -3.83 -18.81
CA LEU A 100 11.40 -4.30 -19.09
C LEU A 100 11.40 -5.82 -19.22
N LYS A 101 11.89 -6.30 -20.36
CA LYS A 101 11.99 -7.73 -20.68
C LYS A 101 13.37 -8.23 -20.32
N TRP A 102 13.41 -9.44 -19.77
CA TRP A 102 14.68 -10.12 -19.54
C TRP A 102 15.38 -10.36 -20.87
N ILE A 103 16.61 -9.85 -21.00
CA ILE A 103 17.39 -9.89 -22.24
C ILE A 103 18.09 -11.25 -22.41
N ALA A 104 18.64 -11.80 -21.32
CA ALA A 104 19.59 -12.91 -21.32
C ALA A 104 20.92 -12.60 -22.08
N GLY A 105 21.96 -13.40 -21.82
CA GLY A 105 23.29 -13.26 -22.42
C GLY A 105 24.41 -13.17 -21.38
N GLY A 106 25.52 -12.51 -21.74
CA GLY A 106 26.66 -12.29 -20.84
C GLY A 106 26.44 -11.21 -19.78
N THR A 107 27.49 -10.90 -19.03
CA THR A 107 27.45 -9.94 -17.91
C THR A 107 28.54 -8.88 -18.08
N TYR A 108 28.18 -7.72 -18.64
CA TYR A 108 29.11 -6.63 -18.99
C TYR A 108 28.98 -5.45 -18.01
N THR A 109 29.15 -5.73 -16.72
CA THR A 109 28.96 -4.73 -15.65
C THR A 109 29.92 -3.54 -15.75
N PRO A 110 31.25 -3.70 -15.99
CA PRO A 110 32.14 -2.55 -16.20
C PRO A 110 31.65 -1.62 -17.33
N SER A 111 31.19 -2.17 -18.45
CA SER A 111 30.64 -1.40 -19.56
C SER A 111 29.29 -0.75 -19.22
N ALA A 112 28.42 -1.43 -18.46
CA ALA A 112 27.16 -0.86 -17.97
C ALA A 112 27.40 0.33 -17.01
N ILE A 113 28.41 0.23 -16.15
CA ILE A 113 28.86 1.31 -15.25
C ILE A 113 29.32 2.52 -16.07
N LYS A 114 30.15 2.30 -17.10
CA LYS A 114 30.59 3.37 -18.00
C LYS A 114 29.42 4.02 -18.74
N PHE A 115 28.52 3.21 -19.31
CA PHE A 115 27.34 3.68 -20.02
C PHE A 115 26.45 4.52 -19.09
N THR A 116 26.24 4.07 -17.85
CA THR A 116 25.48 4.79 -16.84
C THR A 116 26.12 6.14 -16.53
N TYR A 117 27.44 6.18 -16.35
CA TYR A 117 28.16 7.44 -16.14
C TYR A 117 27.98 8.41 -17.31
N ASP A 118 28.22 7.96 -18.55
CA ASP A 118 28.16 8.84 -19.72
C ASP A 118 26.74 9.37 -19.96
N THR A 119 25.73 8.51 -19.85
CA THR A 119 24.34 8.82 -20.22
C THR A 119 23.57 9.54 -19.10
N PHE A 120 23.75 9.11 -17.86
CA PHE A 120 22.95 9.61 -16.73
C PHE A 120 23.70 10.67 -15.93
N ILE A 121 24.98 10.47 -15.65
CA ILE A 121 25.75 11.38 -14.79
C ILE A 121 26.31 12.55 -15.61
N LYS A 122 26.98 12.28 -16.72
CA LYS A 122 27.64 13.32 -17.53
C LYS A 122 26.66 14.09 -18.40
N ALA A 123 25.69 13.42 -19.02
CA ALA A 123 24.77 14.05 -19.97
C ALA A 123 23.46 14.55 -19.34
N SER A 124 22.93 13.89 -18.29
CA SER A 124 21.54 14.09 -17.85
C SER A 124 21.36 14.51 -16.37
N ARG A 125 22.45 14.59 -15.60
CA ARG A 125 22.40 14.94 -14.17
C ARG A 125 21.91 16.37 -13.98
N ARG A 126 20.96 16.55 -13.06
CA ARG A 126 20.45 17.88 -12.71
C ARG A 126 21.49 18.64 -11.88
N ALA A 127 21.72 19.89 -12.24
CA ALA A 127 22.63 20.76 -11.50
C ALA A 127 22.15 20.92 -10.05
N GLY A 128 23.04 20.70 -9.08
CA GLY A 128 22.71 20.77 -7.65
C GLY A 128 22.01 19.53 -7.08
N ALA A 129 21.76 18.50 -7.88
CA ALA A 129 21.21 17.23 -7.39
C ALA A 129 22.32 16.25 -6.97
N SER A 130 22.11 15.52 -5.87
CA SER A 130 22.94 14.38 -5.51
C SER A 130 22.59 13.19 -6.41
N ALA A 131 23.61 12.50 -6.95
CA ALA A 131 23.41 11.31 -7.76
C ALA A 131 23.72 10.05 -6.94
N ASN A 132 22.75 9.15 -6.83
CA ASN A 132 22.92 7.83 -6.22
C ASN A 132 22.78 6.75 -7.28
N VAL A 133 23.76 5.86 -7.37
CA VAL A 133 23.73 4.71 -8.28
C VAL A 133 23.71 3.44 -7.46
N VAL A 134 22.71 2.59 -7.71
CA VAL A 134 22.58 1.28 -7.08
C VAL A 134 22.84 0.23 -8.15
N VAL A 135 23.93 -0.51 -8.02
CA VAL A 135 24.32 -1.59 -8.94
C VAL A 135 23.93 -2.92 -8.30
N VAL A 136 23.13 -3.72 -9.01
CA VAL A 136 22.75 -5.09 -8.62
C VAL A 136 23.36 -6.04 -9.63
N THR A 137 24.05 -7.07 -9.15
CA THR A 137 24.68 -8.10 -9.98
C THR A 137 24.80 -9.41 -9.19
N ASP A 138 24.92 -10.55 -9.88
CA ASP A 138 25.31 -11.82 -9.27
C ASP A 138 26.83 -11.99 -9.14
N GLY A 139 27.60 -10.98 -9.55
CA GLY A 139 29.05 -10.91 -9.40
C GLY A 139 29.84 -11.65 -10.47
N ARG A 140 29.17 -12.24 -11.46
CA ARG A 140 29.83 -12.78 -12.64
C ARG A 140 30.10 -11.65 -13.61
N TYR A 141 31.27 -11.63 -14.23
CA TYR A 141 31.54 -10.72 -15.35
C TYR A 141 32.12 -11.49 -16.53
N ASP A 142 31.92 -10.96 -17.73
CA ASP A 142 32.59 -11.45 -18.93
C ASP A 142 34.07 -10.99 -18.91
N PRO A 143 35.05 -11.91 -18.99
CA PRO A 143 36.48 -11.57 -19.02
C PRO A 143 36.89 -10.64 -20.19
N ASN A 144 36.05 -10.51 -21.21
CA ASN A 144 36.28 -9.58 -22.32
C ASN A 144 35.85 -8.15 -22.00
N ASP A 145 35.16 -7.90 -20.88
CA ASP A 145 34.88 -6.55 -20.43
C ASP A 145 36.10 -5.94 -19.71
N ASP A 146 36.21 -4.62 -19.79
CA ASP A 146 37.37 -3.87 -19.31
C ASP A 146 37.14 -3.41 -17.87
N ASP A 147 37.73 -4.14 -16.92
CA ASP A 147 37.67 -3.90 -15.48
C ASP A 147 38.12 -2.49 -15.07
N SER A 148 38.91 -1.78 -15.90
CA SER A 148 39.27 -0.39 -15.62
C SER A 148 38.03 0.51 -15.55
N LYS A 149 36.91 0.06 -16.13
CA LYS A 149 35.64 0.79 -16.13
C LYS A 149 34.86 0.70 -14.82
N LEU A 150 35.15 -0.25 -13.93
CA LEU A 150 34.41 -0.46 -12.67
C LEU A 150 34.37 0.79 -11.77
N ARG A 151 35.33 1.70 -11.92
CA ARG A 151 35.44 2.93 -11.12
C ARG A 151 34.97 4.19 -11.84
N TYR A 152 34.36 4.09 -13.02
CA TYR A 152 33.90 5.28 -13.76
C TYR A 152 32.84 6.08 -13.00
N LEU A 153 32.05 5.42 -12.15
CA LEU A 153 31.07 6.09 -11.30
C LEU A 153 31.67 6.70 -10.02
N CYS A 154 32.97 6.53 -9.75
CA CYS A 154 33.66 7.09 -8.58
C CYS A 154 33.99 8.58 -8.73
N ASP A 155 32.99 9.37 -9.09
CA ASP A 155 33.02 10.82 -9.07
C ASP A 155 32.67 11.33 -7.67
N PRO A 156 33.29 12.42 -7.17
CA PRO A 156 33.00 12.98 -5.84
C PRO A 156 31.52 13.32 -5.59
N ASN A 157 30.74 13.51 -6.65
CA ASN A 157 29.32 13.89 -6.57
C ASN A 157 28.37 12.72 -6.84
N VAL A 158 28.90 11.49 -6.94
CA VAL A 158 28.13 10.27 -7.18
C VAL A 158 28.36 9.32 -6.01
N VAL A 159 27.27 8.88 -5.40
CA VAL A 159 27.28 7.86 -4.35
C VAL A 159 26.92 6.53 -4.98
N VAL A 160 27.83 5.56 -4.92
CA VAL A 160 27.61 4.24 -5.51
C VAL A 160 27.40 3.21 -4.41
N SER A 161 26.31 2.44 -4.52
CA SER A 161 26.03 1.27 -3.69
C SER A 161 26.02 0.02 -4.57
N ALA A 162 26.77 -1.01 -4.18
CA ALA A 162 26.88 -2.26 -4.90
C ALA A 162 26.23 -3.39 -4.13
N ILE A 163 25.34 -4.14 -4.78
CA ILE A 163 24.60 -5.26 -4.20
C ILE A 163 24.96 -6.50 -5.02
N GLY A 164 25.63 -7.44 -4.36
CA GLY A 164 25.93 -8.75 -4.92
C GLY A 164 24.95 -9.80 -4.43
N VAL A 165 24.36 -10.58 -5.33
CA VAL A 165 23.37 -11.60 -4.98
C VAL A 165 23.80 -12.98 -5.46
N GLY A 166 23.91 -13.92 -4.55
CA GLY A 166 24.32 -15.30 -4.86
C GLY A 166 25.68 -15.64 -4.27
N ASP A 167 26.29 -16.70 -4.79
CA ASP A 167 27.53 -17.25 -4.24
C ASP A 167 28.80 -16.62 -4.82
N MET A 168 28.94 -15.31 -4.60
CA MET A 168 30.06 -14.48 -5.04
C MET A 168 31.38 -14.72 -4.30
N PHE A 169 31.47 -15.69 -3.37
CA PHE A 169 32.67 -15.87 -2.53
C PHE A 169 33.24 -17.29 -2.54
N HIS A 170 32.50 -18.30 -3.00
CA HIS A 170 33.04 -19.66 -3.13
C HIS A 170 33.76 -19.94 -4.47
N GLN A 171 33.74 -19.01 -5.43
CA GLN A 171 34.54 -19.11 -6.66
C GLN A 171 35.77 -18.20 -6.54
N ILE A 172 36.96 -18.79 -6.41
CA ILE A 172 38.23 -18.07 -6.16
C ILE A 172 38.78 -17.38 -7.42
N HIS A 173 38.15 -17.58 -8.58
CA HIS A 173 38.53 -16.95 -9.83
C HIS A 173 37.32 -16.19 -10.39
N ASP A 174 37.52 -14.91 -10.72
CA ASP A 174 36.63 -14.09 -11.54
C ASP A 174 35.35 -13.51 -10.89
N ASN A 175 35.37 -13.18 -9.59
CA ASN A 175 34.27 -12.36 -9.02
C ASN A 175 34.51 -10.87 -9.26
N GLU A 176 33.46 -10.18 -9.70
CA GLU A 176 33.42 -8.73 -9.70
C GLU A 176 33.72 -8.19 -8.31
N ASN A 177 34.66 -7.26 -8.23
CA ASN A 177 34.96 -6.63 -6.96
C ASN A 177 33.90 -5.58 -6.64
N LEU A 178 32.82 -5.98 -5.95
CA LEU A 178 31.77 -5.05 -5.46
C LEU A 178 32.37 -3.85 -4.72
N LEU A 179 33.51 -4.05 -4.04
CA LEU A 179 34.22 -2.98 -3.36
C LEU A 179 34.79 -1.96 -4.34
N SER A 180 35.27 -2.38 -5.51
CA SER A 180 35.69 -1.47 -6.59
C SER A 180 34.50 -0.69 -7.16
N ILE A 181 33.35 -1.34 -7.36
CA ILE A 181 32.11 -0.69 -7.84
C ILE A 181 31.65 0.37 -6.83
N ALA A 182 31.63 0.03 -5.54
CA ALA A 182 31.29 0.92 -4.44
C ALA A 182 32.44 1.88 -4.04
N CYS A 183 33.41 2.14 -4.93
CA CYS A 183 34.48 3.12 -4.75
C CYS A 183 35.29 2.93 -3.45
N HIS A 184 35.59 1.69 -3.11
CA HIS A 184 36.28 1.25 -1.89
C HIS A 184 35.54 1.51 -0.58
N ASN A 185 34.23 1.74 -0.63
CA ASN A 185 33.42 1.93 0.56
C ASN A 185 32.70 0.65 0.98
N LYS A 186 33.26 -0.04 1.98
CA LYS A 186 32.67 -1.28 2.54
C LYS A 186 31.25 -1.11 3.10
N ASN A 187 30.88 0.09 3.54
CA ASN A 187 29.53 0.33 4.08
C ASN A 187 28.47 0.43 2.96
N ARG A 188 28.90 0.52 1.70
CA ARG A 188 28.05 0.62 0.51
C ARG A 188 28.06 -0.66 -0.33
N THR A 189 28.73 -1.70 0.14
CA THR A 189 28.64 -3.05 -0.43
C THR A 189 27.67 -3.89 0.40
N THR A 190 26.70 -4.52 -0.24
CA THR A 190 25.83 -5.51 0.40
C THR A 190 25.93 -6.83 -0.35
N THR A 191 26.01 -7.94 0.37
CA THR A 191 26.00 -9.28 -0.21
C THR A 191 24.80 -10.04 0.31
N MET A 192 24.11 -10.73 -0.58
CA MET A 192 22.94 -11.53 -0.29
C MET A 192 23.10 -12.93 -0.85
N ARG A 193 22.43 -13.90 -0.26
CA ARG A 193 22.46 -15.28 -0.78
C ARG A 193 21.39 -15.52 -1.83
N ARG A 194 20.26 -14.80 -1.74
CA ARG A 194 19.09 -15.01 -2.59
C ARG A 194 18.50 -13.68 -3.05
N TYR A 195 17.92 -13.68 -4.24
CA TYR A 195 17.19 -12.54 -4.79
C TYR A 195 15.95 -12.17 -3.98
N THR A 196 15.38 -13.10 -3.22
CA THR A 196 14.28 -12.84 -2.29
C THR A 196 14.68 -11.86 -1.17
N ASP A 197 15.97 -11.76 -0.85
CA ASP A 197 16.45 -10.89 0.23
C ASP A 197 16.47 -9.41 -0.20
N LEU A 198 16.46 -9.14 -1.52
CA LEU A 198 16.34 -7.78 -2.06
C LEU A 198 15.00 -7.13 -1.71
N VAL A 199 13.94 -7.94 -1.60
CA VAL A 199 12.58 -7.47 -1.32
C VAL A 199 12.20 -7.59 0.16
N ALA A 200 13.14 -7.97 1.03
CA ALA A 200 12.92 -8.02 2.47
C ALA A 200 12.81 -6.62 3.06
N ASP A 201 11.86 -6.42 3.99
CA ASP A 201 11.56 -5.10 4.56
C ASP A 201 12.76 -4.46 5.26
N ASP A 202 13.52 -5.21 6.05
CA ASP A 202 14.71 -4.71 6.75
C ASP A 202 15.76 -4.13 5.78
N PHE A 203 15.95 -4.79 4.63
CA PHE A 203 16.90 -4.31 3.63
C PHE A 203 16.37 -3.07 2.91
N MET A 204 15.07 -3.05 2.61
CA MET A 204 14.41 -1.93 1.99
C MET A 204 14.47 -0.66 2.87
N GLU A 205 14.27 -0.79 4.18
CA GLU A 205 14.42 0.31 5.14
C GLU A 205 15.86 0.86 5.19
N LYS A 206 16.86 -0.03 5.14
CA LYS A 206 18.26 0.35 5.03
C LYS A 206 18.54 1.12 3.73
N MET A 207 18.01 0.64 2.60
CA MET A 207 18.19 1.30 1.30
C MET A 207 17.51 2.66 1.24
N GLU A 208 16.33 2.80 1.84
CA GLU A 208 15.62 4.06 1.96
C GLU A 208 16.49 5.12 2.67
N THR A 209 17.05 4.74 3.83
CA THR A 209 17.96 5.61 4.62
C THR A 209 19.24 5.95 3.86
N VAL A 210 19.77 5.00 3.08
CA VAL A 210 20.98 5.17 2.28
C VAL A 210 20.79 6.16 1.12
N LEU A 211 19.64 6.08 0.45
CA LEU A 211 19.31 6.89 -0.74
C LEU A 211 18.81 8.28 -0.35
N CYS A 212 18.08 8.38 0.77
CA CYS A 212 17.49 9.61 1.26
C CYS A 212 17.68 9.75 2.78
N PRO A 213 18.88 10.15 3.23
CA PRO A 213 19.22 10.15 4.67
C PRO A 213 18.47 11.21 5.48
N ASN A 214 18.10 12.33 4.87
CA ASN A 214 17.40 13.44 5.53
C ASN A 214 16.16 13.83 4.69
N PRO A 215 15.08 13.04 4.72
CA PRO A 215 13.86 13.37 4.00
C PRO A 215 13.15 14.57 4.66
N GLU A 216 12.71 15.52 3.86
CA GLU A 216 11.71 16.49 4.28
C GLU A 216 10.35 15.80 4.28
N ILE A 217 9.77 15.63 5.46
CA ILE A 217 8.43 15.07 5.58
C ILE A 217 7.45 16.20 5.26
N LYS A 218 6.90 16.21 4.04
CA LYS A 218 5.82 17.15 3.69
C LYS A 218 4.51 16.44 3.86
N CYS A 219 3.83 16.82 4.91
CA CYS A 219 2.42 16.53 5.02
C CYS A 219 1.69 17.59 4.19
N PRO A 220 0.67 17.22 3.39
CA PRO A 220 -0.15 18.22 2.71
C PRO A 220 -0.61 19.25 3.73
N GLU A 221 -0.39 20.54 3.43
CA GLU A 221 -1.01 21.64 4.17
C GLU A 221 -2.50 21.64 3.84
N LEU A 222 -3.22 20.68 4.43
CA LEU A 222 -4.63 20.87 4.67
C LEU A 222 -4.69 22.00 5.70
N PRO A 223 -5.38 23.12 5.41
CA PRO A 223 -5.77 24.00 6.48
C PRO A 223 -6.71 23.15 7.34
N CYS A 224 -6.17 22.52 8.38
CA CYS A 224 -6.91 22.27 9.59
C CYS A 224 -7.45 23.66 9.91
N LYS A 225 -8.71 23.91 9.55
CA LYS A 225 -9.32 25.15 9.96
C LYS A 225 -9.28 25.05 11.47
N ASN A 226 -8.39 25.82 12.08
CA ASN A 226 -8.47 26.22 13.47
C ASN A 226 -9.73 27.10 13.62
N GLY A 227 -10.88 26.52 13.28
CA GLY A 227 -12.20 26.96 13.67
C GLY A 227 -12.60 26.13 14.89
N PRO A 228 -13.57 26.61 15.68
CA PRO A 228 -13.99 26.00 16.94
C PRO A 228 -14.65 24.61 16.80
N ASP A 229 -14.63 23.99 15.61
CA ASP A 229 -15.39 22.79 15.25
C ASP A 229 -14.49 21.58 14.89
N VAL A 230 -13.27 21.47 15.43
CA VAL A 230 -12.59 20.15 15.45
C VAL A 230 -13.31 19.30 16.49
N ALA A 231 -14.38 18.64 16.08
CA ALA A 231 -15.06 17.70 16.96
C ALA A 231 -14.06 16.62 17.39
N PRO A 232 -14.03 16.25 18.69
CA PRO A 232 -13.26 15.10 19.14
C PRO A 232 -13.66 13.88 18.29
N CYS A 233 -12.77 12.89 18.11
CA CYS A 233 -12.99 11.70 17.26
C CYS A 233 -14.45 11.20 17.32
N VAL A 234 -14.97 10.97 18.52
CA VAL A 234 -16.33 10.47 18.76
C VAL A 234 -17.47 11.38 18.28
N GLY A 235 -17.23 12.67 18.03
CA GLY A 235 -18.19 13.66 17.52
C GLY A 235 -18.11 13.92 16.02
N ARG A 236 -17.24 13.20 15.30
CA ARG A 236 -17.09 13.34 13.84
C ARG A 236 -18.32 12.82 13.09
N PRO A 237 -18.69 13.45 11.96
CA PRO A 237 -19.81 13.00 11.16
C PRO A 237 -19.48 11.71 10.40
N VAL A 238 -20.02 10.58 10.87
CA VAL A 238 -19.90 9.27 10.21
C VAL A 238 -21.26 8.57 10.12
N ASP A 239 -21.58 8.02 8.96
CA ASP A 239 -22.68 7.07 8.76
C ASP A 239 -22.05 5.67 8.70
N LEU A 240 -22.10 4.96 9.83
CA LEU A 240 -21.46 3.67 10.04
C LEU A 240 -22.44 2.53 9.77
N VAL A 241 -22.13 1.65 8.84
CA VAL A 241 -22.98 0.52 8.44
C VAL A 241 -22.26 -0.77 8.74
N PHE A 242 -22.78 -1.55 9.67
CA PHE A 242 -22.26 -2.88 10.00
C PHE A 242 -22.92 -3.93 9.11
N LEU A 243 -22.09 -4.73 8.44
CA LEU A 243 -22.49 -5.91 7.69
C LEU A 243 -21.97 -7.14 8.45
N LEU A 244 -22.87 -7.82 9.12
CA LEU A 244 -22.58 -8.99 9.94
C LEU A 244 -22.82 -10.28 9.15
N ASP A 245 -21.80 -11.12 9.09
CA ASP A 245 -21.88 -12.46 8.53
C ASP A 245 -22.73 -13.36 9.45
N GLY A 246 -23.90 -13.76 8.95
CA GLY A 246 -24.86 -14.64 9.62
C GLY A 246 -24.62 -16.12 9.35
N SER A 247 -23.42 -16.50 8.91
CA SER A 247 -23.12 -17.90 8.57
C SER A 247 -23.05 -18.82 9.77
N GLU A 248 -23.36 -20.09 9.56
CA GLU A 248 -23.25 -21.18 10.56
C GLU A 248 -21.85 -21.26 11.20
N ARG A 249 -20.81 -20.85 10.45
CA ARG A 249 -19.40 -20.89 10.86
C ARG A 249 -19.10 -19.88 11.96
N LEU A 250 -19.80 -18.75 11.98
CA LEU A 250 -19.65 -17.74 13.02
C LEU A 250 -20.21 -18.27 14.34
N GLY A 251 -21.40 -18.86 14.32
CA GLY A 251 -22.09 -19.45 15.48
C GLY A 251 -22.85 -18.45 16.37
N THR A 252 -23.90 -18.94 17.04
CA THR A 252 -24.84 -18.11 17.82
C THR A 252 -24.22 -17.35 18.99
N GLU A 253 -23.27 -17.94 19.72
CA GLU A 253 -22.62 -17.25 20.85
C GLU A 253 -21.76 -16.07 20.39
N ASN A 254 -21.06 -16.27 19.27
CA ASN A 254 -20.22 -15.27 18.62
C ASN A 254 -21.04 -14.12 18.03
N PHE A 255 -22.19 -14.45 17.45
CA PHE A 255 -23.17 -13.47 16.98
C PHE A 255 -23.60 -12.50 18.10
N ARG A 256 -23.81 -13.03 19.31
CA ARG A 256 -24.16 -12.22 20.50
C ARG A 256 -23.05 -11.23 20.87
N TYR A 257 -21.78 -11.63 20.79
CA TYR A 257 -20.64 -10.73 21.06
C TYR A 257 -20.54 -9.60 20.03
N VAL A 258 -20.89 -9.86 18.77
CA VAL A 258 -20.95 -8.80 17.76
C VAL A 258 -22.05 -7.79 18.07
N GLY A 259 -23.23 -8.26 18.50
CA GLY A 259 -24.30 -7.37 18.96
C GLY A 259 -23.87 -6.47 20.12
N GLU A 260 -23.17 -7.04 21.12
CA GLU A 260 -22.58 -6.28 22.24
C GLU A 260 -21.54 -5.26 21.76
N PHE A 261 -20.70 -5.65 20.80
CA PHE A 261 -19.71 -4.75 20.21
C PHE A 261 -20.37 -3.55 19.50
N VAL A 262 -21.39 -3.79 18.67
CA VAL A 262 -22.13 -2.72 17.99
C VAL A 262 -22.81 -1.78 19.00
N GLN A 263 -23.40 -2.33 20.07
CA GLN A 263 -23.96 -1.53 21.15
C GLN A 263 -22.88 -0.67 21.82
N LYS A 264 -21.72 -1.25 22.14
CA LYS A 264 -20.60 -0.54 22.76
C LYS A 264 -20.05 0.57 21.85
N VAL A 265 -20.01 0.35 20.53
CA VAL A 265 -19.66 1.40 19.55
C VAL A 265 -20.69 2.53 19.58
N ALA A 266 -21.98 2.21 19.58
CA ALA A 266 -23.06 3.19 19.66
C ALA A 266 -22.99 4.05 20.94
N ASP A 267 -22.61 3.44 22.07
CA ASP A 267 -22.46 4.11 23.35
C ASP A 267 -21.19 4.99 23.42
N ARG A 268 -20.14 4.61 22.67
CA ARG A 268 -18.86 5.34 22.65
C ARG A 268 -18.88 6.55 21.73
N LEU A 269 -19.54 6.44 20.58
CA LEU A 269 -19.68 7.53 19.62
C LEU A 269 -20.76 8.52 20.09
N GLU A 270 -20.57 9.80 19.83
CA GLU A 270 -21.65 10.75 19.98
C GLU A 270 -22.63 10.52 18.81
N LEU A 271 -23.86 10.11 19.10
CA LEU A 271 -24.90 9.95 18.10
C LEU A 271 -25.46 11.32 17.67
N ALA A 272 -25.82 11.43 16.40
CA ALA A 272 -26.43 12.61 15.81
C ALA A 272 -27.71 13.02 16.56
N ARG A 273 -28.03 14.32 16.56
CA ARG A 273 -29.26 14.83 17.20
C ARG A 273 -30.48 14.74 16.29
N SER A 274 -30.25 14.54 15.00
CA SER A 274 -31.30 14.44 13.98
C SER A 274 -30.77 13.75 12.74
N ARG A 275 -31.67 13.37 11.82
CA ARG A 275 -31.31 12.76 10.54
C ARG A 275 -30.41 13.66 9.67
N SER A 276 -30.51 14.98 9.80
CA SER A 276 -29.75 15.96 9.00
C SER A 276 -28.62 16.65 9.77
N ASP A 277 -28.29 16.15 10.98
CA ASP A 277 -27.17 16.66 11.77
C ASP A 277 -25.88 16.59 10.96
N ARG A 278 -25.15 17.70 10.90
CA ARG A 278 -23.91 17.82 10.12
C ARG A 278 -22.70 17.25 10.85
N MET A 279 -22.84 16.91 12.14
CA MET A 279 -21.81 16.31 12.98
C MET A 279 -22.28 14.92 13.45
N ARG A 280 -21.41 14.19 14.16
CA ARG A 280 -21.76 12.97 14.93
C ARG A 280 -22.19 11.75 14.13
N ALA A 281 -22.24 10.60 14.81
CA ALA A 281 -22.45 9.31 14.17
C ALA A 281 -23.94 8.96 13.95
N ARG A 282 -24.22 8.19 12.90
CA ARG A 282 -25.44 7.40 12.72
C ARG A 282 -25.05 5.97 12.40
N LEU A 283 -25.80 5.00 12.90
CA LEU A 283 -25.49 3.59 12.74
C LEU A 283 -26.59 2.87 11.95
N ALA A 284 -26.20 1.87 11.19
CA ALA A 284 -27.09 0.85 10.63
C ALA A 284 -26.46 -0.53 10.84
N LEU A 285 -27.30 -1.56 10.94
CA LEU A 285 -26.86 -2.94 11.08
C LEU A 285 -27.69 -3.83 10.16
N THR A 286 -26.99 -4.62 9.35
CA THR A 286 -27.57 -5.69 8.54
C THR A 286 -26.80 -6.97 8.79
N GLU A 287 -27.53 -8.06 8.87
CA GLU A 287 -26.99 -9.41 8.80
C GLU A 287 -27.17 -9.95 7.39
N PHE A 288 -26.17 -10.68 6.89
CA PHE A 288 -26.24 -11.32 5.58
C PHE A 288 -25.91 -12.81 5.68
N GLY A 289 -26.66 -13.60 4.94
CA GLY A 289 -26.42 -15.01 4.71
C GLY A 289 -26.16 -15.26 3.22
N LYS A 290 -26.88 -16.22 2.64
CA LYS A 290 -26.86 -16.49 1.20
C LYS A 290 -27.44 -15.35 0.38
N GLU A 291 -27.25 -15.38 -0.95
CA GLU A 291 -27.58 -14.30 -1.90
C GLU A 291 -28.90 -13.53 -1.65
N ASN A 292 -29.96 -14.20 -1.22
CA ASN A 292 -31.29 -13.60 -0.98
C ASN A 292 -31.74 -13.59 0.50
N GLU A 293 -30.84 -13.91 1.44
CA GLU A 293 -31.12 -13.90 2.88
C GLU A 293 -30.34 -12.78 3.54
N ASN A 294 -30.93 -11.60 3.57
CA ASN A 294 -30.38 -10.44 4.27
C ASN A 294 -31.44 -9.93 5.25
N GLN A 295 -31.03 -9.61 6.48
CA GLN A 295 -31.90 -9.07 7.52
C GLN A 295 -31.39 -7.73 8.01
N VAL A 296 -32.18 -6.68 7.81
CA VAL A 296 -31.86 -5.34 8.31
C VAL A 296 -32.37 -5.21 9.73
N ALA A 297 -31.46 -5.18 10.70
CA ALA A 297 -31.81 -4.96 12.11
C ALA A 297 -32.37 -3.55 12.32
N PHE A 298 -31.70 -2.56 11.73
CA PHE A 298 -32.13 -1.17 11.69
C PHE A 298 -31.38 -0.42 10.58
N THR A 299 -32.07 0.52 9.93
CA THR A 299 -31.47 1.45 8.96
C THR A 299 -30.75 2.59 9.67
N LEU A 300 -30.10 3.48 8.91
CA LEU A 300 -29.31 4.61 9.45
C LEU A 300 -30.12 5.44 10.46
N THR A 301 -29.80 5.26 11.74
CA THR A 301 -30.49 5.88 12.86
C THR A 301 -29.50 6.52 13.84
N HIS A 302 -30.02 7.41 14.66
CA HIS A 302 -29.32 8.06 15.77
C HIS A 302 -30.05 7.83 17.10
N ASP A 303 -31.11 7.04 17.08
CA ASP A 303 -31.92 6.73 18.25
C ASP A 303 -31.33 5.49 18.96
N PRO A 304 -30.78 5.64 20.17
CA PRO A 304 -30.19 4.53 20.91
C PRO A 304 -31.22 3.45 21.25
N VAL A 305 -32.51 3.79 21.37
CA VAL A 305 -33.58 2.80 21.63
C VAL A 305 -33.81 1.92 20.41
N ILE A 306 -33.79 2.50 19.20
CA ILE A 306 -33.90 1.73 17.95
C ILE A 306 -32.70 0.80 17.79
N ILE A 307 -31.48 1.30 18.06
CA ILE A 307 -30.26 0.50 18.00
C ILE A 307 -30.34 -0.68 18.97
N ALA A 308 -30.61 -0.43 20.25
CA ALA A 308 -30.66 -1.48 21.27
C ALA A 308 -31.77 -2.51 21.01
N ASN A 309 -32.94 -2.07 20.54
CA ASN A 309 -34.04 -2.98 20.22
C ASN A 309 -33.76 -3.79 18.95
N GLY A 310 -33.16 -3.17 17.93
CA GLY A 310 -32.78 -3.84 16.70
C GLY A 310 -31.72 -4.91 16.92
N ILE A 311 -30.68 -4.63 17.73
CA ILE A 311 -29.66 -5.63 18.11
C ILE A 311 -30.31 -6.81 18.86
N ARG A 312 -31.23 -6.53 19.80
CA ARG A 312 -31.89 -7.59 20.58
C ARG A 312 -32.85 -8.45 19.74
N ALA A 313 -33.48 -7.85 18.74
CA ALA A 313 -34.50 -8.50 17.92
C ALA A 313 -33.92 -9.21 16.67
N LEU A 314 -32.66 -8.95 16.32
CA LEU A 314 -32.02 -9.52 15.13
C LEU A 314 -31.86 -11.05 15.30
N PRO A 315 -32.55 -11.86 14.46
CA PRO A 315 -32.44 -13.31 14.54
C PRO A 315 -31.19 -13.78 13.79
N TYR A 316 -30.38 -14.62 14.43
CA TYR A 316 -29.25 -15.27 13.77
C TYR A 316 -29.74 -16.17 12.62
N LEU A 317 -29.18 -15.95 11.42
CA LEU A 317 -29.62 -16.61 10.19
C LEU A 317 -29.24 -18.08 10.10
N ASP A 318 -28.08 -18.47 10.65
CA ASP A 318 -27.53 -19.83 10.54
C ASP A 318 -27.49 -20.33 9.07
N SER A 319 -26.93 -19.49 8.19
CA SER A 319 -26.97 -19.69 6.73
C SER A 319 -25.56 -19.88 6.13
N SER A 320 -25.42 -19.86 4.80
CA SER A 320 -24.13 -19.69 4.13
C SER A 320 -23.75 -18.20 4.05
N SER A 321 -22.52 -17.86 3.64
CA SER A 321 -22.06 -16.46 3.55
C SER A 321 -21.91 -16.01 2.08
N SER A 322 -22.57 -14.91 1.69
CA SER A 322 -22.47 -14.29 0.36
C SER A 322 -22.36 -12.77 0.43
N VAL A 323 -21.13 -12.26 0.53
CA VAL A 323 -20.85 -10.84 0.76
C VAL A 323 -21.18 -9.91 -0.42
N GLY A 324 -20.99 -10.37 -1.67
CA GLY A 324 -21.25 -9.55 -2.87
C GLY A 324 -22.71 -9.08 -2.94
N PRO A 325 -23.69 -10.01 -2.93
CA PRO A 325 -25.12 -9.68 -2.85
C PRO A 325 -25.49 -8.83 -1.63
N ALA A 326 -24.87 -9.08 -0.47
CA ALA A 326 -25.11 -8.32 0.75
C ALA A 326 -24.76 -6.83 0.60
N ILE A 327 -23.65 -6.53 -0.09
CA ILE A 327 -23.24 -5.15 -0.42
C ILE A 327 -24.30 -4.47 -1.28
N PHE A 328 -24.77 -5.12 -2.35
CA PHE A 328 -25.82 -4.54 -3.20
C PHE A 328 -27.11 -4.30 -2.43
N HIS A 329 -27.53 -5.28 -1.62
CA HIS A 329 -28.71 -5.16 -0.76
C HIS A 329 -28.59 -3.98 0.21
N THR A 330 -27.41 -3.79 0.79
CA THR A 330 -27.10 -2.67 1.72
C THR A 330 -27.16 -1.32 1.01
N ILE A 331 -26.57 -1.21 -0.18
CA ILE A 331 -26.61 0.01 -0.99
C ILE A 331 -28.07 0.38 -1.32
N ASP A 332 -28.90 -0.60 -1.66
CA ASP A 332 -30.26 -0.36 -2.10
C ASP A 332 -31.23 -0.04 -0.96
N ASN A 333 -31.12 -0.76 0.17
CA ASN A 333 -32.09 -0.65 1.27
C ASN A 333 -31.65 0.27 2.42
N ILE A 334 -30.34 0.44 2.64
CA ILE A 334 -29.82 1.30 3.73
C ILE A 334 -29.40 2.66 3.19
N LEU A 335 -28.66 2.71 2.08
CA LEU A 335 -28.19 3.99 1.54
C LEU A 335 -29.23 4.68 0.68
N GLY A 336 -29.98 3.93 -0.13
CA GLY A 336 -30.94 4.44 -1.11
C GLY A 336 -30.26 5.10 -2.32
N ARG A 337 -30.96 5.17 -3.47
CA ARG A 337 -30.42 5.69 -4.73
C ARG A 337 -31.02 7.06 -5.11
N GLY A 338 -30.21 7.95 -5.69
CA GLY A 338 -30.67 9.22 -6.25
C GLY A 338 -31.38 10.13 -5.22
N ASN A 339 -32.66 10.45 -5.45
CA ASN A 339 -33.46 11.33 -4.59
C ASN A 339 -33.88 10.67 -3.26
N THR A 340 -33.70 9.36 -3.08
CA THR A 340 -34.02 8.64 -1.83
C THR A 340 -32.80 8.39 -0.95
N ARG A 341 -31.65 8.97 -1.30
CA ARG A 341 -30.39 8.85 -0.55
C ARG A 341 -30.59 9.20 0.93
N GLN A 342 -30.34 8.24 1.80
CA GLN A 342 -30.46 8.33 3.26
C GLN A 342 -29.16 8.82 3.92
N THR A 343 -28.02 8.68 3.24
CA THR A 343 -26.71 9.10 3.74
C THR A 343 -26.52 10.62 3.70
N ARG A 344 -25.77 11.13 4.68
CA ARG A 344 -25.42 12.56 4.75
C ARG A 344 -24.26 12.84 3.80
N ARG A 345 -24.41 13.85 2.94
CA ARG A 345 -23.33 14.30 2.03
C ARG A 345 -22.08 14.84 2.76
N HIS A 346 -22.23 15.12 4.04
CA HIS A 346 -21.22 15.71 4.91
C HIS A 346 -20.66 14.72 5.94
N ALA A 347 -21.16 13.48 5.93
CA ALA A 347 -20.63 12.43 6.78
C ALA A 347 -19.86 11.44 5.91
N GLU A 348 -18.80 10.88 6.47
CA GLU A 348 -18.15 9.72 5.89
C GLU A 348 -19.12 8.54 5.89
N LEU A 349 -19.12 7.77 4.82
CA LEU A 349 -19.85 6.51 4.75
C LEU A 349 -18.86 5.37 4.97
N SER A 350 -19.00 4.65 6.08
CA SER A 350 -18.09 3.56 6.44
C SER A 350 -18.86 2.23 6.53
N PHE A 351 -18.38 1.22 5.81
CA PHE A 351 -18.87 -0.15 5.88
C PHE A 351 -17.92 -0.97 6.74
N VAL A 352 -18.45 -1.64 7.75
CA VAL A 352 -17.70 -2.52 8.64
C VAL A 352 -18.21 -3.94 8.46
N PHE A 353 -17.43 -4.77 7.78
CA PHE A 353 -17.70 -6.18 7.58
C PHE A 353 -17.19 -6.95 8.79
N ILE A 354 -18.04 -7.82 9.37
CA ILE A 354 -17.65 -8.72 10.46
C ILE A 354 -17.93 -10.13 9.98
N THR A 355 -16.86 -10.88 9.69
CA THR A 355 -16.92 -12.21 9.05
C THR A 355 -15.88 -13.15 9.65
N ASP A 356 -16.06 -14.45 9.46
CA ASP A 356 -15.03 -15.46 9.74
C ASP A 356 -14.01 -15.59 8.60
N GLY A 357 -14.15 -14.77 7.55
CA GLY A 357 -13.22 -14.67 6.42
C GLY A 357 -13.41 -15.73 5.34
N ILE A 358 -14.46 -16.55 5.40
CA ILE A 358 -14.82 -17.46 4.31
C ILE A 358 -16.24 -17.14 3.83
N THR A 359 -16.33 -16.52 2.67
CA THR A 359 -17.58 -16.17 2.01
C THR A 359 -17.50 -16.53 0.53
N ASP A 360 -18.66 -16.81 -0.06
CA ASP A 360 -18.79 -16.82 -1.51
C ASP A 360 -18.41 -15.43 -2.05
N SER A 361 -17.49 -15.41 -3.02
CA SER A 361 -16.96 -14.22 -3.68
C SER A 361 -17.67 -13.91 -5.00
N ASN A 362 -18.79 -14.57 -5.29
CA ASN A 362 -19.62 -14.27 -6.45
C ASN A 362 -20.01 -12.79 -6.48
N ASN A 363 -19.76 -12.16 -7.64
CA ASN A 363 -19.99 -10.74 -7.90
C ASN A 363 -19.26 -9.77 -6.96
N LEU A 364 -18.20 -10.22 -6.28
CA LEU A 364 -17.45 -9.41 -5.31
C LEU A 364 -16.77 -8.21 -5.99
N ASP A 365 -16.20 -8.39 -7.19
CA ASP A 365 -15.49 -7.31 -7.89
C ASP A 365 -16.46 -6.19 -8.34
N GLU A 366 -17.67 -6.56 -8.77
CA GLU A 366 -18.76 -5.62 -9.06
C GLU A 366 -19.25 -4.92 -7.79
N ALA A 367 -19.40 -5.66 -6.69
CA ALA A 367 -19.82 -5.10 -5.41
C ALA A 367 -18.81 -4.09 -4.86
N VAL A 368 -17.51 -4.41 -4.92
CA VAL A 368 -16.42 -3.48 -4.57
C VAL A 368 -16.43 -2.25 -5.47
N SER A 369 -16.67 -2.43 -6.77
CA SER A 369 -16.81 -1.30 -7.71
C SER A 369 -18.02 -0.42 -7.36
N ALA A 370 -19.13 -1.00 -6.93
CA ALA A 370 -20.30 -0.26 -6.46
C ALA A 370 -20.02 0.52 -5.17
N MET A 371 -19.30 -0.08 -4.21
CA MET A 371 -18.85 0.60 -3.00
C MET A 371 -17.95 1.80 -3.31
N ARG A 372 -16.98 1.64 -4.23
CA ARG A 372 -16.13 2.74 -4.73
C ARG A 372 -16.97 3.87 -5.33
N GLY A 373 -17.97 3.51 -6.14
CA GLY A 373 -18.91 4.48 -6.74
C GLY A 373 -19.72 5.28 -5.71
N GLN A 374 -19.98 4.71 -4.53
CA GLN A 374 -20.66 5.38 -3.41
C GLN A 374 -19.68 6.10 -2.44
N GLN A 375 -18.37 6.06 -2.72
CA GLN A 375 -17.32 6.60 -1.86
C GLN A 375 -17.34 5.98 -0.44
N VAL A 376 -17.65 4.69 -0.37
CA VAL A 376 -17.62 3.92 0.88
C VAL A 376 -16.18 3.70 1.31
N VAL A 377 -15.89 3.95 2.58
CA VAL A 377 -14.70 3.44 3.26
C VAL A 377 -15.01 2.06 3.80
N SER A 378 -14.25 1.06 3.38
CA SER A 378 -14.44 -0.32 3.85
C SER A 378 -13.52 -0.66 5.01
N THR A 379 -14.00 -1.47 5.94
CA THR A 379 -13.22 -2.00 7.07
C THR A 379 -13.66 -3.43 7.28
N VAL A 380 -12.70 -4.34 7.46
CA VAL A 380 -13.00 -5.77 7.58
C VAL A 380 -12.47 -6.28 8.90
N ILE A 381 -13.35 -6.81 9.74
CA ILE A 381 -13.00 -7.51 10.96
C ILE A 381 -13.17 -9.00 10.68
N ALA A 382 -12.05 -9.71 10.61
CA ALA A 382 -12.00 -11.13 10.32
C ALA A 382 -11.63 -11.92 11.58
N THR A 383 -12.40 -12.97 11.89
CA THR A 383 -12.12 -13.88 13.01
C THR A 383 -11.73 -15.27 12.51
N GLY A 384 -10.86 -15.97 13.23
CA GLY A 384 -10.48 -17.36 12.92
C GLY A 384 -9.12 -17.49 12.22
N SER A 385 -8.63 -18.73 12.14
CA SER A 385 -7.33 -19.06 11.54
C SER A 385 -7.39 -19.24 10.01
N ASP A 386 -8.55 -19.64 9.51
CA ASP A 386 -8.73 -20.10 8.13
C ASP A 386 -9.49 -19.02 7.36
N VAL A 387 -8.81 -17.91 7.05
CA VAL A 387 -9.38 -16.76 6.34
C VAL A 387 -8.91 -16.71 4.89
N ASP A 388 -9.79 -16.38 3.96
CA ASP A 388 -9.44 -16.11 2.57
C ASP A 388 -8.84 -14.69 2.45
N GLN A 389 -7.52 -14.59 2.34
CA GLN A 389 -6.82 -13.31 2.27
C GLN A 389 -7.21 -12.48 1.04
N ASP A 390 -7.48 -13.13 -0.09
CA ASP A 390 -7.79 -12.42 -1.34
C ASP A 390 -9.15 -11.76 -1.23
N VAL A 391 -10.13 -12.44 -0.65
CA VAL A 391 -11.45 -11.88 -0.36
C VAL A 391 -11.36 -10.72 0.62
N LEU A 392 -10.60 -10.86 1.71
CA LEU A 392 -10.44 -9.79 2.70
C LEU A 392 -9.77 -8.56 2.08
N MET A 393 -8.73 -8.75 1.25
CA MET A 393 -8.02 -7.66 0.59
C MET A 393 -8.93 -6.90 -0.39
N LYS A 394 -9.74 -7.64 -1.17
CA LYS A 394 -10.73 -7.06 -2.07
C LYS A 394 -11.81 -6.28 -1.31
N LEU A 395 -12.34 -6.85 -0.23
CA LEU A 395 -13.34 -6.18 0.61
C LEU A 395 -12.77 -4.91 1.24
N ALA A 396 -11.53 -4.96 1.72
CA ALA A 396 -10.81 -3.80 2.25
C ALA A 396 -10.33 -2.82 1.16
N MET A 397 -10.70 -3.03 -0.11
CA MET A 397 -10.32 -2.20 -1.25
C MET A 397 -8.80 -2.02 -1.43
N GLU A 398 -8.04 -3.09 -1.21
CA GLU A 398 -6.57 -3.13 -1.25
C GLU A 398 -5.86 -2.35 -0.12
N ASP A 399 -6.58 -1.98 0.94
CA ASP A 399 -6.02 -1.37 2.15
C ASP A 399 -5.82 -2.44 3.24
N GLN A 400 -4.57 -2.84 3.46
CA GLN A 400 -4.23 -3.86 4.46
C GLN A 400 -4.47 -3.36 5.89
N ASP A 401 -4.37 -2.06 6.17
CA ASP A 401 -4.54 -1.48 7.50
C ASP A 401 -6.02 -1.45 7.92
N ALA A 402 -6.92 -1.50 6.94
CA ALA A 402 -8.36 -1.64 7.14
C ALA A 402 -8.81 -3.07 7.53
N ILE A 403 -7.88 -4.03 7.60
CA ILE A 403 -8.15 -5.43 7.95
C ILE A 403 -7.75 -5.69 9.41
N PHE A 404 -8.75 -5.95 10.25
CA PHE A 404 -8.62 -6.26 11.66
C PHE A 404 -8.77 -7.77 11.86
N LYS A 405 -7.64 -8.47 12.03
CA LYS A 405 -7.64 -9.90 12.34
C LYS A 405 -7.69 -10.12 13.84
N ILE A 406 -8.67 -10.89 14.31
CA ILE A 406 -8.82 -11.29 15.71
C ILE A 406 -8.89 -12.82 15.82
N GLN A 407 -8.41 -13.37 16.94
CA GLN A 407 -8.44 -14.82 17.12
C GLN A 407 -9.82 -15.30 17.59
N LYS A 408 -10.48 -14.50 18.45
CA LYS A 408 -11.81 -14.78 18.97
C LYS A 408 -12.67 -13.53 18.92
N LEU A 409 -13.96 -13.68 18.60
CA LEU A 409 -14.91 -12.56 18.60
C LEU A 409 -15.13 -11.95 19.99
N THR A 410 -14.79 -12.67 21.06
CA THR A 410 -14.71 -12.09 22.42
C THR A 410 -13.71 -10.93 22.52
N ASP A 411 -12.66 -10.95 21.68
CA ASP A 411 -11.59 -9.95 21.69
C ASP A 411 -12.07 -8.60 21.12
N LEU A 412 -13.22 -8.57 20.41
CA LEU A 412 -13.90 -7.33 20.01
C LEU A 412 -14.18 -6.41 21.20
N LEU A 413 -14.42 -7.01 22.38
CA LEU A 413 -14.76 -6.30 23.59
C LEU A 413 -13.51 -5.87 24.38
N ASP A 414 -12.31 -6.34 24.02
CA ASP A 414 -11.06 -5.89 24.63
C ASP A 414 -10.88 -4.37 24.40
N SER A 415 -10.59 -3.65 25.48
CA SER A 415 -10.26 -2.22 25.47
C SER A 415 -9.24 -1.82 24.39
N ARG A 416 -8.17 -2.59 24.18
CA ARG A 416 -7.10 -2.24 23.22
C ARG A 416 -7.60 -2.31 21.79
N PHE A 417 -8.30 -3.39 21.46
CA PHE A 417 -8.89 -3.56 20.13
C PHE A 417 -9.97 -2.51 19.90
N PHE A 418 -10.88 -2.37 20.86
CA PHE A 418 -12.01 -1.46 20.77
C PHE A 418 -11.55 0.00 20.61
N ASP A 419 -10.57 0.46 21.39
CA ASP A 419 -10.05 1.82 21.26
C ASP A 419 -9.35 2.05 19.92
N ARG A 420 -8.63 1.04 19.41
CA ARG A 420 -8.02 1.10 18.07
C ARG A 420 -9.09 1.17 16.98
N PHE A 421 -10.15 0.37 17.07
CA PHE A 421 -11.27 0.39 16.13
C PHE A 421 -12.00 1.74 16.15
N ILE A 422 -12.26 2.29 17.34
CA ILE A 422 -12.92 3.60 17.48
C ILE A 422 -12.08 4.69 16.80
N ARG A 423 -10.76 4.70 17.00
CA ARG A 423 -9.83 5.63 16.32
C ARG A 423 -9.66 5.40 14.81
N TRP A 424 -10.27 4.35 14.27
CA TRP A 424 -10.24 4.07 12.84
C TRP A 424 -11.53 4.53 12.15
N VAL A 425 -12.67 4.34 12.82
CA VAL A 425 -14.00 4.77 12.32
C VAL A 425 -14.28 6.26 12.56
N CYS A 426 -13.45 6.91 13.37
CA CYS A 426 -13.32 8.35 13.48
C CYS A 426 -11.83 8.73 13.44
#